data_AF-A0A9E0YSD6-F1
#
_entry.id   AF-A0A9E0YSD6-F1
#
_cell.length_a   1.000
_cell.length_b   1.000
_cell.length_c   1.000
_cell.angle_alpha   90.00
_cell.angle_beta   90.00
_cell.angle_gamma   90.00
#
_symmetry.space_group_name_H-M   'P 1'
#
loop_
_entity.id
_entity.type
_entity.pdbx_description
1 polymer ?
#
loop_
_entity_poly.entity_id
_entity_poly.type
_entity_poly.pdbx_seq_one_letter_code
_entity_poly.pdbx_strand_id
1 'polypeptide(L)'
;MLNPANAWSTIQGFLEAGGPVVVVLLCSTALMWILISERFLFFAFSRPRLRNAQVKRWKALDNHVSWESHMFREQLISEVRVESERFMGVIRALILVTPLLGLLGTVTGMIEVFQVIVDTGASNARLMASGISKATIPTMTGLAVSLTGVFAMSFLDRRNENAVAEISDQLELDAGMGFGTGRRLLSDEADEAEVNITPLLDIVFILLIFFIVTSTFLDEEGLDIATPQESEEEQQTRPPPTMVLSVRNDGFVMVDNVRMIDPRSVKPVIEAFKAENPRGVVLVNAAPDAEIENTVLVVDQSRQAGVDPALAIQGR
;
A
#
# COMPACT_ATOMS: atom_id res chain seq x y z
N MET A 1 -4.74 19.54 8.46
CA MET A 1 -6.18 19.54 8.81
C MET A 1 -6.85 18.47 7.98
N LEU A 2 -7.42 17.45 8.63
CA LEU A 2 -8.05 16.29 7.98
C LEU A 2 -9.34 16.74 7.27
N ASN A 3 -9.31 16.88 5.95
CA ASN A 3 -10.52 17.12 5.16
C ASN A 3 -11.21 15.75 4.93
N PRO A 4 -12.45 15.54 5.40
CA PRO A 4 -13.13 14.24 5.27
C PRO A 4 -13.27 13.76 3.82
N ALA A 5 -13.33 14.69 2.85
CA ALA A 5 -13.35 14.34 1.42
C ALA A 5 -12.03 13.70 0.94
N ASN A 6 -10.89 14.15 1.47
CA ASN A 6 -9.57 13.59 1.12
C ASN A 6 -9.29 12.27 1.85
N ALA A 7 -9.87 12.08 3.04
CA ALA A 7 -9.77 10.81 3.74
C ALA A 7 -10.46 9.68 2.95
N TRP A 8 -11.62 9.95 2.37
CA TRP A 8 -12.36 8.97 1.56
C TRP A 8 -11.58 8.55 0.31
N SER A 9 -11.04 9.50 -0.46
CA SER A 9 -10.25 9.19 -1.66
C SER A 9 -8.94 8.46 -1.34
N THR A 10 -8.31 8.77 -0.20
CA THR A 10 -7.09 8.08 0.25
C THR A 10 -7.39 6.64 0.66
N ILE A 11 -8.50 6.40 1.36
CA ILE A 11 -8.94 5.05 1.76
C ILE A 11 -9.33 4.24 0.52
N GLN A 12 -10.02 4.86 -0.45
CA GLN A 12 -10.43 4.20 -1.68
C GLN A 12 -9.22 3.82 -2.54
N GLY A 13 -8.25 4.73 -2.69
CA GLY A 13 -6.97 4.43 -3.36
C GLY A 13 -6.14 3.35 -2.64
N PHE A 14 -6.25 3.25 -1.31
CA PHE A 14 -5.60 2.19 -0.54
C PHE A 14 -6.31 0.83 -0.70
N LEU A 15 -7.63 0.81 -0.75
CA LEU A 15 -8.45 -0.37 -1.00
C LEU A 15 -8.26 -0.91 -2.42
N GLU A 16 -8.18 -0.02 -3.40
CA GLU A 16 -7.88 -0.36 -4.80
C GLU A 16 -6.44 -0.88 -4.97
N ALA A 17 -5.50 -0.44 -4.12
CA ALA A 17 -4.10 -0.81 -4.21
C ALA A 17 -3.73 -2.18 -3.62
N GLY A 18 -4.48 -2.72 -2.65
CA GLY A 18 -4.12 -3.98 -1.99
C GLY A 18 -5.22 -5.06 -2.03
N GLY A 19 -6.25 -4.84 -2.84
CA GLY A 19 -7.28 -5.83 -3.15
C GLY A 19 -8.06 -6.34 -1.93
N PRO A 20 -8.63 -7.56 -2.02
CA PRO A 20 -9.46 -8.13 -0.95
C PRO A 20 -8.72 -8.29 0.39
N VAL A 21 -7.39 -8.47 0.36
CA VAL A 21 -6.57 -8.68 1.56
C VAL A 21 -6.56 -7.44 2.45
N VAL A 22 -6.47 -6.24 1.86
CA VAL A 22 -6.52 -4.99 2.62
C VAL A 22 -7.87 -4.78 3.31
N VAL A 23 -8.97 -5.20 2.68
CA VAL A 23 -10.29 -5.16 3.30
C VAL A 23 -10.32 -6.06 4.54
N VAL A 24 -9.81 -7.29 4.41
CA VAL A 24 -9.75 -8.24 5.54
C VAL A 24 -8.86 -7.68 6.67
N LEU A 25 -7.71 -7.09 6.33
CA LEU A 25 -6.81 -6.44 7.29
C LEU A 25 -7.49 -5.27 8.02
N LEU A 26 -8.26 -4.44 7.31
CA LEU A 26 -9.00 -3.32 7.90
C LEU A 26 -10.10 -3.84 8.83
N CYS A 27 -10.87 -4.84 8.40
CA CYS A 27 -11.89 -5.47 9.22
C CYS A 27 -11.30 -6.13 10.48
N SER A 28 -10.18 -6.86 10.36
CA SER A 28 -9.51 -7.48 11.51
C SER A 28 -9.00 -6.42 12.48
N THR A 29 -8.42 -5.34 11.96
CA THR A 29 -7.93 -4.20 12.76
C THR A 29 -9.06 -3.51 13.49
N ALA A 30 -10.17 -3.22 12.81
CA ALA A 30 -11.34 -2.59 13.41
C ALA A 30 -11.95 -3.48 14.51
N LEU A 31 -12.12 -4.78 14.24
CA LEU A 31 -12.60 -5.74 15.22
C LEU A 31 -11.69 -5.82 16.44
N MET A 32 -10.37 -5.88 16.24
CA MET A 32 -9.38 -5.90 17.30
C MET A 32 -9.49 -4.66 18.20
N TRP A 33 -9.55 -3.46 17.60
CA TRP A 33 -9.66 -2.22 18.36
C TRP A 33 -11.01 -2.07 19.07
N ILE A 34 -12.10 -2.58 18.50
CA ILE A 34 -13.40 -2.63 19.16
C ILE A 34 -13.33 -3.51 20.41
N LEU A 35 -12.74 -4.70 20.30
CA LEU A 35 -12.57 -5.61 21.45
C LEU A 35 -11.64 -5.04 22.52
N ILE A 36 -10.52 -4.44 22.13
CA ILE A 36 -9.62 -3.74 23.06
C ILE A 36 -10.39 -2.63 23.79
N SER A 37 -11.15 -1.81 23.06
CA SER A 37 -11.92 -0.72 23.64
C SER A 37 -13.00 -1.22 24.60
N GLU A 38 -13.71 -2.30 24.25
CA GLU A 38 -14.69 -2.96 25.13
C GLU A 38 -14.04 -3.44 26.43
N ARG A 39 -12.86 -4.07 26.36
CA ARG A 39 -12.10 -4.48 27.55
C ARG A 39 -11.68 -3.28 28.40
N PHE A 40 -11.21 -2.21 27.79
CA PHE A 40 -10.87 -0.97 28.50
C PHE A 40 -12.08 -0.39 29.25
N LEU A 41 -13.25 -0.38 28.61
CA LEU A 41 -14.51 0.06 29.24
C LEU A 41 -14.96 -0.89 30.35
N PHE A 42 -14.81 -2.20 30.18
CA PHE A 42 -15.08 -3.20 31.22
C PHE A 42 -14.26 -2.91 32.49
N PHE A 43 -12.95 -2.71 32.35
CA PHE A 43 -12.08 -2.43 33.49
C PHE A 43 -12.36 -1.06 34.13
N ALA A 44 -12.83 -0.08 33.36
CA ALA A 44 -13.17 1.25 33.86
C ALA A 44 -14.52 1.29 34.60
N PHE A 45 -15.56 0.60 34.07
CA PHE A 45 -16.95 0.76 34.54
C PHE A 45 -17.56 -0.51 35.13
N SER A 46 -17.26 -1.69 34.59
CA SER A 46 -17.89 -2.95 34.99
C SER A 46 -17.15 -3.64 36.15
N ARG A 47 -15.81 -3.56 36.19
CA ARG A 47 -14.97 -4.08 37.29
C ARG A 47 -15.46 -3.71 38.68
N PRO A 48 -15.71 -2.42 39.03
CA PRO A 48 -16.10 -2.07 40.40
C PRO A 48 -17.43 -2.70 40.81
N ARG A 49 -18.36 -2.90 39.86
CA ARG A 49 -19.64 -3.57 40.13
C ARG A 49 -19.44 -5.05 40.40
N LEU A 50 -18.65 -5.74 39.58
CA LEU A 50 -18.33 -7.15 39.74
C LEU A 50 -17.62 -7.40 41.08
N ARG A 51 -16.60 -6.60 41.40
CA ARG A 51 -15.87 -6.68 42.66
C ARG A 51 -16.80 -6.52 43.86
N ASN A 52 -17.59 -5.44 43.88
CA ASN A 52 -18.49 -5.18 45.01
C ASN A 52 -19.54 -6.28 45.18
N ALA A 53 -19.99 -6.91 44.09
CA ALA A 53 -20.90 -8.06 44.16
C ALA A 53 -20.24 -9.29 44.81
N GLN A 54 -19.02 -9.65 44.42
CA GLN A 54 -18.33 -10.81 45.01
C GLN A 54 -17.93 -10.56 46.46
N VAL A 55 -17.43 -9.37 46.80
CA VAL A 55 -17.13 -8.99 48.20
C VAL A 55 -18.39 -9.04 49.07
N LYS A 56 -19.55 -8.61 48.54
CA LYS A 56 -20.82 -8.71 49.26
C LYS A 56 -21.22 -10.17 49.52
N ARG A 57 -21.01 -11.07 48.55
CA ARG A 57 -21.28 -12.51 48.69
C ARG A 57 -20.34 -13.16 49.72
N TRP A 58 -19.07 -12.77 49.74
CA TRP A 58 -18.10 -13.24 50.74
C TRP A 58 -18.46 -12.82 52.17
N LYS A 59 -18.82 -11.54 52.35
CA LYS A 59 -19.20 -10.98 53.66
C LYS A 59 -20.52 -11.51 54.20
N ALA A 60 -21.36 -12.12 53.35
CA ALA A 60 -22.60 -12.74 53.79
C ALA A 60 -22.40 -14.10 54.46
N LEU A 61 -21.18 -14.66 54.39
CA LEU A 61 -20.83 -15.91 55.06
C LEU A 61 -20.44 -15.62 56.52
N ASP A 62 -21.01 -16.37 57.47
CA ASP A 62 -20.74 -16.18 58.91
C ASP A 62 -19.39 -16.77 59.36
N ASN A 63 -18.84 -17.74 58.60
CA ASN A 63 -17.59 -18.43 58.92
C ASN A 63 -16.66 -18.48 57.71
N HIS A 64 -15.42 -18.01 57.85
CA HIS A 64 -14.41 -17.97 56.79
C HIS A 64 -13.28 -19.00 56.97
N VAL A 65 -13.38 -19.86 57.98
CA VAL A 65 -12.32 -20.83 58.35
C VAL A 65 -12.61 -22.23 57.78
N SER A 66 -13.86 -22.51 57.37
CA SER A 66 -14.25 -23.86 56.92
C SER A 66 -13.72 -24.19 55.52
N TRP A 67 -13.57 -25.49 55.22
CA TRP A 67 -13.24 -25.97 53.86
C TRP A 67 -14.23 -25.45 52.80
N GLU A 68 -15.51 -25.37 53.15
CA GLU A 68 -16.56 -24.85 52.25
C GLU A 68 -16.32 -23.36 51.93
N SER A 69 -15.88 -22.58 52.92
CA SER A 69 -15.52 -21.17 52.75
C SER A 69 -14.32 -21.01 51.83
N HIS A 70 -13.30 -21.87 51.93
CA HIS A 70 -12.16 -21.88 51.00
C HIS A 70 -12.60 -22.19 49.57
N MET A 71 -13.43 -23.21 49.36
CA MET A 71 -13.92 -23.55 48.01
C MET A 71 -14.82 -22.44 47.45
N PHE A 72 -15.63 -21.81 48.29
CA PHE A 72 -16.44 -20.66 47.89
C PHE A 72 -15.57 -19.47 47.48
N ARG A 73 -14.48 -19.18 48.22
CA ARG A 73 -13.50 -18.17 47.84
C ARG A 73 -12.90 -18.42 46.47
N GLU A 74 -12.41 -19.65 46.24
CA GLU A 74 -11.83 -20.03 44.95
C GLU A 74 -12.84 -19.89 43.80
N GLN A 75 -14.11 -20.23 44.04
CA GLN A 75 -15.19 -19.98 43.09
C GLN A 75 -15.35 -18.48 42.79
N LEU A 76 -15.42 -17.62 43.80
CA LEU A 76 -15.58 -16.17 43.61
C LEU A 76 -14.41 -15.56 42.83
N ILE A 77 -13.17 -16.00 43.11
CA ILE A 77 -11.97 -15.57 42.38
C ILE A 77 -12.02 -16.06 40.94
N SER A 78 -12.41 -17.32 40.71
CA SER A 78 -12.55 -17.89 39.38
C SER A 78 -13.59 -17.16 38.54
N GLU A 79 -14.75 -16.79 39.12
CA GLU A 79 -15.77 -15.98 38.44
C GLU A 79 -15.21 -14.63 37.96
N VAL A 80 -14.40 -13.95 38.79
CA VAL A 80 -13.75 -12.69 38.38
C VAL A 80 -12.72 -12.92 37.30
N ARG A 81 -11.90 -13.96 37.43
CA ARG A 81 -10.89 -14.34 36.43
C ARG A 81 -11.53 -14.57 35.07
N VAL A 82 -12.56 -15.41 35.00
CA VAL A 82 -13.25 -15.75 33.74
C VAL A 82 -13.83 -14.51 33.06
N GLU A 83 -14.50 -13.63 33.81
CA GLU A 83 -15.06 -12.40 33.22
C GLU A 83 -13.98 -11.39 32.77
N SER A 84 -12.86 -11.34 33.50
CA SER A 84 -11.75 -10.44 33.19
C SER A 84 -10.92 -10.92 31.99
N GLU A 85 -10.77 -12.25 31.83
CA GLU A 85 -10.06 -12.90 30.72
C GLU A 85 -10.93 -13.06 29.46
N ARG A 86 -12.23 -12.79 29.54
CA ARG A 86 -13.14 -12.87 28.39
C ARG A 86 -12.61 -12.02 27.21
N PHE A 87 -12.68 -12.57 26.00
CA PHE A 87 -12.14 -11.99 24.75
C PHE A 87 -10.62 -11.72 24.69
N MET A 88 -9.87 -11.85 25.79
CA MET A 88 -8.42 -11.61 25.80
C MET A 88 -7.69 -12.54 24.81
N GLY A 89 -8.06 -13.82 24.75
CA GLY A 89 -7.52 -14.78 23.78
C GLY A 89 -7.83 -14.41 22.32
N VAL A 90 -9.02 -13.86 22.04
CA VAL A 90 -9.40 -13.40 20.69
C VAL A 90 -8.56 -12.18 20.29
N ILE A 91 -8.33 -11.26 21.23
CA ILE A 91 -7.46 -10.09 20.99
C ILE A 91 -6.03 -10.54 20.67
N ARG A 92 -5.46 -11.47 21.47
CA ARG A 92 -4.12 -12.06 21.19
C ARG A 92 -4.06 -12.68 19.79
N ALA A 93 -5.08 -13.45 19.41
CA ALA A 93 -5.14 -14.07 18.09
C ALA A 93 -5.20 -13.02 16.97
N LEU A 94 -6.02 -11.97 17.11
CA LEU A 94 -6.11 -10.89 16.12
C LEU A 94 -4.80 -10.12 15.97
N ILE A 95 -4.10 -9.86 17.07
CA ILE A 95 -2.76 -9.25 17.06
C ILE A 95 -1.81 -10.11 16.22
N LEU A 96 -1.80 -11.43 16.44
CA LEU A 96 -0.91 -12.35 15.72
C LEU A 96 -1.26 -12.48 14.23
N VAL A 97 -2.55 -12.43 13.87
CA VAL A 97 -3.01 -12.56 12.49
C VAL A 97 -2.74 -11.29 11.67
N THR A 98 -2.69 -10.11 12.30
CA THR A 98 -2.60 -8.83 11.60
C THR A 98 -1.29 -8.67 10.77
N PRO A 99 -0.09 -9.00 11.28
CA PRO A 99 1.14 -9.03 10.48
C PRO A 99 1.06 -10.02 9.32
N LEU A 100 0.50 -11.21 9.56
CA LEU A 100 0.39 -12.27 8.54
C LEU A 100 -0.51 -11.83 7.37
N LEU A 101 -1.60 -11.11 7.65
CA LEU A 101 -2.43 -10.49 6.63
C LEU A 101 -1.67 -9.39 5.86
N GLY A 102 -0.82 -8.63 6.54
CA GLY A 102 0.05 -7.65 5.90
C GLY A 102 1.05 -8.30 4.92
N LEU A 103 1.66 -9.42 5.31
CA LEU A 103 2.55 -10.21 4.46
C LEU A 103 1.81 -10.90 3.30
N LEU A 104 0.57 -11.33 3.51
CA LEU A 104 -0.27 -11.81 2.40
C LEU A 104 -0.47 -10.70 1.36
N GLY A 105 -0.61 -9.45 1.81
CA GLY A 105 -0.75 -8.28 0.94
C GLY A 105 0.46 -8.04 0.04
N THR A 106 1.69 -8.28 0.53
CA THR A 106 2.88 -8.16 -0.33
C THR A 106 2.91 -9.24 -1.40
N VAL A 107 2.56 -10.48 -1.04
CA VAL A 107 2.49 -11.59 -2.01
C VAL A 107 1.46 -11.28 -3.10
N THR A 108 0.26 -10.81 -2.73
CA THR A 108 -0.76 -10.46 -3.72
C THR A 108 -0.35 -9.27 -4.59
N GLY A 109 0.30 -8.25 -4.03
CA GLY A 109 0.77 -7.10 -4.80
C GLY A 109 1.90 -7.45 -5.76
N MET A 110 2.81 -8.36 -5.37
CA MET A 110 3.85 -8.85 -6.28
C MET A 110 3.26 -9.69 -7.42
N ILE A 111 2.20 -10.47 -7.17
CA ILE A 111 1.48 -11.20 -8.23
C ILE A 111 0.88 -10.24 -9.26
N GLU A 112 0.32 -9.10 -8.83
CA GLU A 112 -0.20 -8.06 -9.73
C GLU A 112 0.90 -7.44 -10.59
N VAL A 113 2.07 -7.16 -10.00
CA VAL A 113 3.26 -6.68 -10.75
C VAL A 113 3.65 -7.69 -11.84
N PHE A 114 3.70 -8.98 -11.52
CA PHE A 114 4.02 -10.03 -12.49
C PHE A 114 2.98 -10.10 -13.63
N GLN A 115 1.69 -9.96 -13.32
CA GLN A 115 0.63 -9.95 -14.35
C GLN A 115 0.80 -8.80 -15.34
N VAL A 116 1.14 -7.60 -14.86
CA VAL A 116 1.37 -6.44 -15.74
C VAL A 116 2.52 -6.70 -16.73
N ILE A 117 3.60 -7.37 -16.31
CA ILE A 117 4.71 -7.73 -17.20
C ILE A 117 4.23 -8.70 -18.28
N VAL A 118 3.46 -9.72 -17.90
CA VAL A 118 2.95 -10.73 -18.83
C VAL A 118 1.98 -10.11 -19.85
N ASP A 119 1.11 -9.20 -19.39
CA ASP A 119 0.08 -8.59 -20.23
C ASP A 119 0.61 -7.52 -21.19
N THR A 120 1.60 -6.73 -20.75
CA THR A 120 2.17 -5.64 -21.57
C THR A 120 3.41 -6.07 -22.37
N GLY A 121 4.03 -7.20 -22.04
CA GLY A 121 5.23 -7.71 -22.72
C GLY A 121 6.47 -6.82 -22.55
N ALA A 122 6.39 -5.77 -21.75
CA ALA A 122 7.46 -4.80 -21.50
C ALA A 122 7.58 -4.51 -20.00
N SER A 123 8.81 -4.44 -19.49
CA SER A 123 9.12 -4.05 -18.12
C SER A 123 9.05 -2.54 -17.94
N ASN A 124 7.84 -1.95 -18.03
CA ASN A 124 7.69 -0.52 -17.76
C ASN A 124 8.01 -0.23 -16.29
N ALA A 125 9.24 0.24 -16.03
CA ALA A 125 9.80 0.46 -14.70
C ALA A 125 8.90 1.30 -13.78
N ARG A 126 8.11 2.23 -14.34
CA ARG A 126 7.19 3.06 -13.56
C ARG A 126 5.99 2.27 -13.03
N LEU A 127 5.42 1.38 -13.84
CA LEU A 127 4.31 0.52 -13.43
C LEU A 127 4.79 -0.52 -12.40
N MET A 128 6.01 -1.04 -12.58
CA MET A 128 6.63 -1.97 -11.63
C MET A 128 6.89 -1.31 -10.27
N ALA A 129 7.49 -0.10 -10.27
CA ALA A 129 7.72 0.66 -9.04
C ALA A 129 6.42 0.98 -8.29
N SER A 130 5.34 1.29 -9.02
CA SER A 130 4.01 1.51 -8.45
C SER A 130 3.46 0.25 -7.78
N GLY A 131 3.48 -0.90 -8.44
CA GLY A 131 2.95 -2.15 -7.88
C GLY A 131 3.78 -2.69 -6.70
N ILE A 132 5.11 -2.54 -6.77
CA ILE A 132 6.02 -2.84 -5.66
C ILE A 132 5.69 -1.97 -4.44
N SER A 133 5.56 -0.65 -4.66
CA SER A 133 5.22 0.27 -3.56
C SER A 133 3.89 -0.09 -2.93
N LYS A 134 2.85 -0.34 -3.75
CA LYS A 134 1.53 -0.79 -3.28
C LYS A 134 1.61 -2.07 -2.45
N ALA A 135 2.43 -3.04 -2.87
CA ALA A 135 2.61 -4.31 -2.16
C ALA A 135 3.16 -4.11 -0.74
N THR A 136 4.02 -3.12 -0.50
CA THR A 136 4.66 -2.91 0.82
C THR A 136 3.77 -2.25 1.88
N ILE A 137 2.75 -1.47 1.47
CA ILE A 137 1.94 -0.68 2.42
C ILE A 137 1.14 -1.59 3.37
N PRO A 138 0.44 -2.65 2.91
CA PRO A 138 -0.28 -3.57 3.80
C PRO A 138 0.60 -4.21 4.88
N THR A 139 1.87 -4.55 4.55
CA THR A 139 2.81 -5.10 5.52
C THR A 139 3.19 -4.09 6.59
N MET A 140 3.53 -2.86 6.19
CA MET A 140 3.85 -1.80 7.14
C MET A 140 2.66 -1.48 8.05
N THR A 141 1.45 -1.40 7.48
CA THR A 141 0.21 -1.19 8.26
C THR A 141 -0.04 -2.35 9.22
N GLY A 142 0.10 -3.60 8.76
CA GLY A 142 -0.14 -4.78 9.59
C GLY A 142 0.82 -4.87 10.79
N LEU A 143 2.10 -4.60 10.57
CA LEU A 143 3.10 -4.55 11.63
C LEU A 143 2.87 -3.40 12.61
N ALA A 144 2.57 -2.19 12.11
CA ALA A 144 2.29 -1.04 12.96
C ALA A 144 1.07 -1.28 13.85
N VAL A 145 -0.03 -1.80 13.28
CA VAL A 145 -1.25 -2.15 14.02
C VAL A 145 -0.95 -3.23 15.06
N SER A 146 -0.26 -4.30 14.68
CA SER A 146 0.12 -5.38 15.61
C SER A 146 0.94 -4.87 16.79
N LEU A 147 1.93 -4.02 16.54
CA LEU A 147 2.77 -3.45 17.59
C LEU A 147 1.93 -2.64 18.60
N THR A 148 1.02 -1.80 18.10
CA THR A 148 0.10 -1.05 18.98
C THR A 148 -0.86 -1.96 19.75
N GLY A 149 -1.30 -3.05 19.12
CA GLY A 149 -2.13 -4.07 19.74
C GLY A 149 -1.43 -4.80 20.88
N VAL A 150 -0.16 -5.19 20.70
CA VAL A 150 0.67 -5.80 21.76
C VAL A 150 0.79 -4.87 22.96
N PHE A 151 1.06 -3.58 22.73
CA PHE A 151 1.13 -2.62 23.83
C PHE A 151 -0.19 -2.52 24.59
N ALA A 152 -1.31 -2.38 23.88
CA ALA A 152 -2.63 -2.35 24.51
C ALA A 152 -2.94 -3.65 25.29
N MET A 153 -2.54 -4.80 24.73
CA MET A 153 -2.68 -6.12 25.35
C MET A 153 -1.91 -6.21 26.67
N SER A 154 -0.63 -5.81 26.71
CA SER A 154 0.17 -5.81 27.94
C SER A 154 -0.43 -4.92 29.03
N PHE A 155 -1.06 -3.80 28.65
CA PHE A 155 -1.78 -2.95 29.60
C PHE A 155 -3.03 -3.62 30.17
N LEU A 156 -3.76 -4.37 29.33
CA LEU A 156 -4.95 -5.11 29.75
C LEU A 156 -4.58 -6.31 30.62
N ASP A 157 -3.55 -7.07 30.27
CA ASP A 157 -3.03 -8.18 31.08
C ASP A 157 -2.66 -7.71 32.48
N ARG A 158 -1.87 -6.63 32.57
CA ARG A 158 -1.48 -6.08 33.88
C ARG A 158 -2.69 -5.60 34.68
N ARG A 159 -3.76 -5.11 34.03
CA ARG A 159 -5.00 -4.75 34.72
C ARG A 159 -5.79 -5.97 35.18
N ASN A 160 -5.77 -7.05 34.41
CA ASN A 160 -6.39 -8.33 34.74
C ASN A 160 -5.74 -8.96 35.98
N GLU A 161 -4.41 -9.10 35.98
CA GLU A 161 -3.64 -9.62 37.11
C GLU A 161 -3.90 -8.83 38.39
N ASN A 162 -3.83 -7.50 38.31
CA ASN A 162 -4.12 -6.63 39.44
C ASN A 162 -5.57 -6.75 39.91
N ALA A 163 -6.53 -7.03 39.03
CA ALA A 163 -7.94 -7.21 39.40
C ALA A 163 -8.16 -8.53 40.17
N VAL A 164 -7.52 -9.61 39.72
CA VAL A 164 -7.57 -10.91 40.40
C VAL A 164 -6.84 -10.85 41.75
N ALA A 165 -5.67 -10.20 41.79
CA ALA A 165 -4.92 -10.00 43.03
C ALA A 165 -5.71 -9.18 44.06
N GLU A 166 -6.31 -8.05 43.66
CA GLU A 166 -7.12 -7.22 44.58
C GLU A 166 -8.30 -8.00 45.20
N ILE A 167 -8.99 -8.84 44.41
CA ILE A 167 -10.07 -9.69 44.92
C ILE A 167 -9.53 -10.74 45.87
N SER A 168 -8.44 -11.42 45.49
CA SER A 168 -7.79 -12.44 46.32
C SER A 168 -7.41 -11.88 47.69
N ASP A 169 -6.85 -10.66 47.73
CA ASP A 169 -6.46 -9.98 48.96
C ASP A 169 -7.68 -9.52 49.78
N GLN A 170 -8.78 -9.10 49.16
CA GLN A 170 -10.00 -8.73 49.90
C GLN A 170 -10.75 -9.92 50.50
N LEU A 171 -10.50 -11.12 49.99
CA LEU A 171 -11.07 -12.37 50.46
C LEU A 171 -10.10 -13.06 51.45
N GLU A 172 -9.57 -12.32 52.43
CA GLU A 172 -8.66 -12.88 53.44
C GLU A 172 -9.32 -14.04 54.20
N LEU A 173 -8.50 -15.05 54.47
CA LEU A 173 -8.87 -16.20 55.28
C LEU A 173 -8.27 -15.99 56.66
N ASP A 174 -9.08 -16.06 57.71
CA ASP A 174 -8.55 -16.08 59.07
C ASP A 174 -7.63 -17.30 59.23
N ALA A 175 -6.40 -17.06 59.72
CA ALA A 175 -5.26 -17.98 59.70
C ALA A 175 -5.39 -19.22 60.62
N GLY A 176 -6.60 -19.73 60.82
CA GLY A 176 -6.92 -20.80 61.76
C GLY A 176 -6.79 -22.23 61.22
N MET A 177 -6.72 -22.44 59.90
CA MET A 177 -6.58 -23.78 59.31
C MET A 177 -5.27 -23.92 58.52
N GLY A 178 -4.27 -24.53 59.16
CA GLY A 178 -3.08 -25.05 58.50
C GLY A 178 -3.39 -26.29 57.67
N PHE A 179 -4.06 -26.11 56.52
CA PHE A 179 -4.17 -27.17 55.52
C PHE A 179 -2.91 -27.16 54.65
N GLY A 180 -1.96 -28.03 55.02
CA GLY A 180 -0.91 -28.45 54.10
C GLY A 180 -1.52 -29.25 52.95
N THR A 181 -0.95 -29.04 51.76
CA THR A 181 -1.00 -29.95 50.60
C THR A 181 -2.17 -29.76 49.65
N GLY A 182 -1.82 -29.26 48.46
CA GLY A 182 -2.07 -30.04 47.25
C GLY A 182 -3.23 -29.60 46.37
N ARG A 183 -3.03 -28.53 45.61
CA ARG A 183 -3.25 -28.56 44.15
C ARG A 183 -2.75 -27.27 43.51
N ARG A 184 -1.54 -27.39 42.98
CA ARG A 184 -1.03 -26.61 41.84
C ARG A 184 -1.89 -26.98 40.62
N LEU A 185 -3.11 -26.49 40.58
CA LEU A 185 -4.08 -26.57 39.48
C LEU A 185 -4.87 -25.27 39.62
N LEU A 186 -4.37 -24.13 39.16
CA LEU A 186 -4.60 -23.61 37.82
C LEU A 186 -3.56 -22.50 37.56
N SER A 187 -2.29 -22.88 37.43
CA SER A 187 -1.23 -22.00 36.95
C SER A 187 -0.64 -22.62 35.70
N ASP A 188 -1.45 -22.81 34.66
CA ASP A 188 -0.95 -23.33 33.39
C ASP A 188 -1.85 -22.99 32.20
N GLU A 189 -2.35 -21.75 32.13
CA GLU A 189 -3.00 -21.24 30.91
C GLU A 189 -2.79 -19.73 30.70
N ALA A 190 -1.79 -19.18 31.39
CA ALA A 190 -0.93 -18.19 30.79
C ALA A 190 0.40 -18.92 30.51
N ASP A 191 0.42 -19.89 29.60
CA ASP A 191 0.91 -19.53 28.27
C ASP A 191 0.51 -18.09 27.94
N GLU A 192 1.27 -17.16 28.53
CA GLU A 192 1.67 -15.98 27.82
C GLU A 192 1.92 -16.49 26.41
N ALA A 193 1.06 -16.14 25.47
CA ALA A 193 1.52 -15.96 24.13
C ALA A 193 2.60 -14.86 24.25
N GLU A 194 3.77 -15.23 24.79
CA GLU A 194 5.04 -14.65 24.50
C GLU A 194 4.99 -14.63 22.99
N VAL A 195 4.70 -13.44 22.46
CA VAL A 195 4.62 -13.24 21.03
C VAL A 195 6.02 -13.58 20.58
N ASN A 196 6.20 -14.83 20.15
CA ASN A 196 7.48 -15.34 19.74
C ASN A 196 7.70 -14.64 18.41
N ILE A 197 8.33 -13.47 18.49
CA ILE A 197 8.65 -12.61 17.35
C ILE A 197 9.72 -13.27 16.47
N THR A 198 10.41 -14.29 16.99
CA THR A 198 11.41 -15.10 16.29
C THR A 198 10.88 -15.66 14.96
N PRO A 199 9.75 -16.40 14.90
CA PRO A 199 9.17 -16.83 13.63
C PRO A 199 8.64 -15.69 12.74
N LEU A 200 8.23 -14.54 13.29
CA LEU A 200 7.83 -13.39 12.48
C LEU A 200 9.03 -12.72 11.80
N LEU A 201 10.17 -12.63 12.50
CA LEU A 201 11.43 -12.12 11.95
C LEU A 201 11.90 -13.02 10.81
N ASP A 202 11.86 -14.33 10.97
CA ASP A 202 12.23 -15.28 9.90
C ASP A 202 11.37 -15.08 8.66
N ILE A 203 10.05 -14.93 8.79
CA ILE A 203 9.18 -14.72 7.62
C ILE A 203 9.44 -13.36 6.97
N VAL A 204 9.61 -12.29 7.75
CA VAL A 204 9.93 -10.95 7.23
C VAL A 204 11.30 -10.95 6.55
N PHE A 205 12.30 -11.64 7.12
CA PHE A 205 13.64 -11.76 6.57
C PHE A 205 13.65 -12.57 5.27
N ILE A 206 12.92 -13.70 5.22
CA ILE A 206 12.71 -14.49 4.00
C ILE A 206 12.03 -13.65 2.92
N LEU A 207 11.05 -12.83 3.26
CA LEU A 207 10.39 -11.93 2.31
C LEU A 207 11.29 -10.78 1.84
N LEU A 208 12.12 -10.20 2.71
CA LEU A 208 13.12 -9.20 2.33
C LEU A 208 14.17 -9.81 1.40
N ILE A 209 14.64 -11.02 1.68
CA ILE A 209 15.54 -11.75 0.77
C ILE A 209 14.85 -12.00 -0.56
N PHE A 210 13.62 -12.52 -0.55
CA PHE A 210 12.88 -12.77 -1.77
C PHE A 210 12.70 -11.49 -2.58
N PHE A 211 12.39 -10.37 -1.93
CA PHE A 211 12.22 -9.08 -2.55
C PHE A 211 13.53 -8.53 -3.15
N ILE A 212 14.65 -8.62 -2.41
CA ILE A 212 15.97 -8.23 -2.92
C ILE A 212 16.33 -9.11 -4.12
N VAL A 213 16.19 -10.42 -3.99
CA VAL A 213 16.54 -11.38 -5.04
C VAL A 213 15.65 -11.22 -6.28
N THR A 214 14.33 -11.06 -6.11
CA THR A 214 13.43 -10.80 -7.24
C THR A 214 13.69 -9.44 -7.87
N SER A 215 14.03 -8.41 -7.09
CA SER A 215 14.43 -7.11 -7.66
C SER A 215 15.71 -7.20 -8.49
N THR A 216 16.68 -8.05 -8.11
CA THR A 216 17.90 -8.25 -8.91
C THR A 216 17.66 -9.02 -10.21
N PHE A 217 16.62 -9.85 -10.28
CA PHE A 217 16.26 -10.58 -11.51
C PHE A 217 15.41 -9.77 -12.48
N LEU A 218 14.80 -8.66 -12.03
CA LEU A 218 14.07 -7.74 -12.90
C LEU A 218 14.99 -6.88 -13.78
N ASP A 219 16.28 -6.80 -13.44
CA ASP A 219 17.27 -6.02 -14.21
C ASP A 219 17.95 -6.83 -15.34
N GLU A 220 17.78 -8.16 -15.44
CA GLU A 220 18.59 -9.00 -16.33
C GLU A 220 17.93 -9.46 -17.66
N GLU A 221 16.65 -9.21 -17.89
CA GLU A 221 15.99 -9.61 -19.16
C GLU A 221 15.22 -8.45 -19.81
N GLY A 222 15.95 -7.66 -20.59
CA GLY A 222 15.36 -6.58 -21.39
C GLY A 222 16.40 -5.90 -22.26
N LEU A 223 16.95 -6.61 -23.25
CA LEU A 223 17.42 -5.91 -24.45
C LEU A 223 16.17 -5.37 -25.14
N ASP A 224 15.75 -4.17 -24.74
CA ASP A 224 14.64 -3.42 -25.32
C ASP A 224 14.91 -3.27 -26.82
N ILE A 225 14.35 -4.18 -27.63
CA ILE A 225 14.03 -3.86 -29.02
C ILE A 225 12.82 -2.94 -28.93
N ALA A 226 13.11 -1.68 -28.63
CA ALA A 226 12.12 -0.60 -28.61
C ALA A 226 11.35 -0.63 -29.92
N THR A 227 10.16 -1.19 -29.89
CA THR A 227 9.17 -0.97 -30.94
C THR A 227 8.49 0.33 -30.52
N PRO A 228 8.65 1.44 -31.26
CA PRO A 228 8.12 2.72 -30.81
C PRO A 228 6.60 2.72 -30.92
N GLN A 229 5.93 2.37 -29.83
CA GLN A 229 4.58 2.87 -29.55
C GLN A 229 4.73 3.99 -28.53
N GLU A 230 4.94 5.19 -29.05
CA GLU A 230 5.01 6.40 -28.24
C GLU A 230 3.61 6.74 -27.72
N SER A 231 3.44 6.80 -26.40
CA SER A 231 2.23 7.32 -25.77
C SER A 231 1.99 8.79 -26.12
N GLU A 232 0.73 9.17 -26.36
CA GLU A 232 0.33 10.52 -26.81
C GLU A 232 0.86 11.67 -25.91
N GLU A 233 1.09 11.41 -24.63
CA GLU A 233 1.62 12.36 -23.65
C GLU A 233 3.12 12.66 -23.85
N GLU A 234 3.92 11.67 -24.29
CA GLU A 234 5.35 11.86 -24.59
C GLU A 234 5.55 12.58 -25.93
N GLN A 235 4.63 12.40 -26.88
CA GLN A 235 4.67 13.14 -28.14
C GLN A 235 4.43 14.64 -27.91
N GLN A 236 3.53 15.04 -27.00
CA GLN A 236 3.20 16.45 -26.80
C GLN A 236 4.33 17.30 -26.22
N THR A 237 5.23 16.72 -25.42
CA THR A 237 6.35 17.44 -24.81
C THR A 237 7.56 17.61 -25.73
N ARG A 238 7.68 16.81 -26.80
CA ARG A 238 8.77 16.96 -27.78
C ARG A 238 8.43 18.06 -28.80
N PRO A 239 9.42 18.89 -29.19
CA PRO A 239 9.23 19.87 -30.25
C PRO A 239 8.76 19.16 -31.53
N PRO A 240 7.78 19.73 -32.26
CA PRO A 240 7.24 19.08 -33.44
C PRO A 240 8.34 18.86 -34.48
N PRO A 241 8.37 17.70 -35.16
CA PRO A 241 9.30 17.46 -36.25
C PRO A 241 9.11 18.56 -37.31
N THR A 242 10.22 19.15 -37.75
CA THR A 242 10.20 20.27 -38.70
C THR A 242 10.88 19.83 -39.99
N MET A 243 10.14 19.92 -41.10
CA MET A 243 10.67 19.68 -42.44
C MET A 243 11.10 21.02 -43.06
N VAL A 244 12.34 21.11 -43.52
CA VAL A 244 12.90 22.31 -44.15
C VAL A 244 12.96 22.12 -45.66
N LEU A 245 12.29 22.99 -46.40
CA LEU A 245 12.29 23.07 -47.85
C LEU A 245 13.13 24.26 -48.28
N SER A 246 14.34 24.01 -48.78
CA SER A 246 15.27 25.04 -49.25
C SER A 246 15.19 25.18 -50.77
N VAL A 247 14.72 26.33 -51.25
CA VAL A 247 14.65 26.65 -52.69
C VAL A 247 16.00 27.20 -53.14
N ARG A 248 16.63 26.52 -54.11
CA ARG A 248 17.95 26.87 -54.64
C ARG A 248 17.85 27.66 -55.94
N ASN A 249 18.98 28.23 -56.36
CA ASN A 249 19.11 29.01 -57.59
C ASN A 249 19.09 28.16 -58.87
N ASP A 250 19.28 26.84 -58.77
CA ASP A 250 19.21 25.89 -59.87
C ASP A 250 17.77 25.44 -60.18
N GLY A 251 16.78 26.02 -59.49
CA GLY A 251 15.36 25.73 -59.67
C GLY A 251 14.87 24.48 -58.93
N PHE A 252 15.75 23.78 -58.21
CA PHE A 252 15.38 22.60 -57.42
C PHE A 252 15.11 22.95 -55.95
N VAL A 253 14.29 22.11 -55.31
CA VAL A 253 13.99 22.22 -53.88
C VAL A 253 14.76 21.14 -53.14
N MET A 254 15.45 21.53 -52.09
CA MET A 254 16.18 20.62 -51.22
C MET A 254 15.41 20.39 -49.93
N VAL A 255 15.05 19.15 -49.65
CA VAL A 255 14.33 18.70 -48.45
C VAL A 255 15.35 18.27 -47.39
N ASP A 256 15.26 18.88 -46.21
CA ASP A 256 16.08 18.64 -45.01
C ASP A 256 17.60 18.63 -45.29
N ASN A 257 18.03 19.38 -46.31
CA ASN A 257 19.43 19.45 -46.77
C ASN A 257 20.02 18.12 -47.27
N VAL A 258 19.19 17.12 -47.58
CA VAL A 258 19.63 15.77 -48.00
C VAL A 258 19.15 15.43 -49.41
N ARG A 259 17.87 15.70 -49.72
CA ARG A 259 17.23 15.22 -50.94
C ARG A 259 16.80 16.36 -51.84
N MET A 260 17.20 16.32 -53.11
CA MET A 260 16.71 17.26 -54.12
C MET A 260 15.45 16.73 -54.82
N ILE A 261 14.46 17.59 -54.99
CA ILE A 261 13.21 17.31 -55.68
C ILE A 261 12.84 18.47 -56.61
N ASP A 262 12.01 18.16 -57.61
CA ASP A 262 11.39 19.17 -58.46
C ASP A 262 10.33 19.95 -57.64
N PRO A 263 10.18 21.27 -57.82
CA PRO A 263 9.16 22.09 -57.14
C PRO A 263 7.73 21.52 -57.24
N ARG A 264 7.38 20.85 -58.35
CA ARG A 264 6.06 20.22 -58.56
C ARG A 264 5.83 18.98 -57.71
N SER A 265 6.91 18.37 -57.20
CA SER A 265 6.86 17.19 -56.34
C SER A 265 6.79 17.53 -54.86
N VAL A 266 6.71 18.83 -54.49
CA VAL A 266 6.67 19.26 -53.09
C VAL A 266 5.41 18.79 -52.37
N LYS A 267 4.23 18.93 -53.00
CA LYS A 267 2.95 18.53 -52.41
C LYS A 267 2.91 17.08 -51.90
N PRO A 268 3.21 16.04 -52.73
CA PRO A 268 3.16 14.66 -52.25
C PRO A 268 4.19 14.37 -51.15
N VAL A 269 5.32 15.10 -51.12
CA VAL A 269 6.32 14.97 -50.05
C VAL A 269 5.80 15.53 -48.72
N ILE A 270 5.13 16.68 -48.76
CA ILE A 270 4.50 17.28 -47.56
C ILE A 270 3.34 16.41 -47.07
N GLU A 271 2.50 15.88 -47.95
CA GLU A 271 1.39 15.00 -47.59
C GLU A 271 1.89 13.72 -46.89
N ALA A 272 2.94 13.10 -47.43
CA ALA A 272 3.58 11.95 -46.78
C ALA A 272 4.14 12.30 -45.39
N PHE A 273 4.84 13.44 -45.29
CA PHE A 273 5.37 13.92 -44.02
C PHE A 273 4.28 14.19 -42.97
N LYS A 274 3.17 14.81 -43.37
CA LYS A 274 2.04 15.12 -42.47
C LYS A 274 1.22 13.88 -42.09
N ALA A 275 1.14 12.89 -42.97
CA ALA A 275 0.50 11.61 -42.69
C ALA A 275 1.27 10.84 -41.60
N GLU A 276 2.60 10.88 -41.65
CA GLU A 276 3.46 10.27 -40.63
C GLU A 276 3.59 11.15 -39.37
N ASN A 277 3.55 12.48 -39.53
CA ASN A 277 3.74 13.45 -38.46
C ASN A 277 2.60 14.48 -38.41
N PRO A 278 1.48 14.19 -37.72
CA PRO A 278 0.32 15.08 -37.67
C PRO A 278 0.62 16.48 -37.12
N ARG A 279 1.55 16.59 -36.15
CA ARG A 279 2.02 17.87 -35.59
C ARG A 279 3.22 18.49 -36.33
N GLY A 280 3.68 17.87 -37.42
CA GLY A 280 4.85 18.33 -38.15
C GLY A 280 4.67 19.75 -38.73
N VAL A 281 5.74 20.54 -38.68
CA VAL A 281 5.81 21.92 -39.18
C VAL A 281 6.64 21.93 -40.47
N VAL A 282 6.23 22.71 -41.46
CA VAL A 282 7.00 22.89 -42.71
C VAL A 282 7.56 24.31 -42.74
N LEU A 283 8.86 24.42 -42.96
CA LEU A 283 9.58 25.67 -43.08
C LEU A 283 10.15 25.79 -44.49
N VAL A 284 9.86 26.90 -45.18
CA VAL A 284 10.38 27.16 -46.52
C VAL A 284 11.47 28.22 -46.41
N ASN A 285 12.68 27.84 -46.78
CA ASN A 285 13.83 28.72 -46.91
C ASN A 285 14.06 29.03 -48.38
N ALA A 286 14.12 30.31 -48.74
CA ALA A 286 14.53 30.71 -50.08
C ALA A 286 15.95 31.28 -50.05
N ALA A 287 16.84 30.78 -50.92
CA ALA A 287 18.15 31.37 -51.11
C ALA A 287 18.00 32.81 -51.67
N PRO A 288 18.94 33.74 -51.37
CA PRO A 288 18.84 35.14 -51.80
C PRO A 288 18.77 35.34 -53.32
N ASP A 289 19.30 34.37 -54.07
CA ASP A 289 19.39 34.32 -55.52
C ASP A 289 18.41 33.30 -56.14
N ALA A 290 17.51 32.71 -55.35
CA ALA A 290 16.49 31.81 -55.87
C ALA A 290 15.48 32.56 -56.74
N GLU A 291 15.05 31.92 -57.84
CA GLU A 291 13.98 32.46 -58.68
C GLU A 291 12.68 32.60 -57.86
N ILE A 292 12.12 33.81 -57.88
CA ILE A 292 10.90 34.15 -57.14
C ILE A 292 9.75 33.23 -57.57
N GLU A 293 9.65 32.91 -58.86
CA GLU A 293 8.62 32.01 -59.40
C GLU A 293 8.64 30.63 -58.73
N ASN A 294 9.83 30.04 -58.57
CA ASN A 294 9.98 28.74 -57.92
C ASN A 294 9.67 28.81 -56.42
N THR A 295 10.03 29.90 -55.75
CA THR A 295 9.70 30.07 -54.33
C THR A 295 8.20 30.19 -54.11
N VAL A 296 7.51 30.98 -54.95
CA VAL A 296 6.05 31.10 -54.91
C VAL A 296 5.39 29.76 -55.21
N LEU A 297 5.89 29.02 -56.20
CA LEU A 297 5.37 27.69 -56.54
C LEU A 297 5.47 26.73 -55.36
N VAL A 298 6.59 26.71 -54.63
CA VAL A 298 6.79 25.84 -53.46
C VAL A 298 5.85 26.22 -52.31
N VAL A 299 5.66 27.51 -52.05
CA VAL A 299 4.71 27.99 -51.04
C VAL A 299 3.27 27.63 -51.40
N ASP A 300 2.89 27.79 -52.66
CA ASP A 300 1.55 27.43 -53.15
C ASP A 300 1.31 25.92 -53.07
N GLN A 301 2.28 25.10 -53.50
CA GLN A 301 2.22 23.64 -53.34
C GLN A 301 2.10 23.20 -51.87
N SER A 302 2.76 23.90 -50.96
CA SER A 302 2.65 23.65 -49.52
C SER A 302 1.23 23.94 -49.00
N ARG A 303 0.64 25.06 -49.42
CA ARG A 303 -0.75 25.42 -49.08
C ARG A 303 -1.76 24.45 -49.67
N GLN A 304 -1.55 24.01 -50.91
CA GLN A 304 -2.37 22.97 -51.54
C GLN A 304 -2.28 21.61 -50.84
N ALA A 305 -1.18 21.35 -50.11
CA ALA A 305 -1.03 20.18 -49.24
C ALA A 305 -1.68 20.36 -47.85
N GLY A 306 -2.36 21.49 -47.61
CA GLY A 306 -3.05 21.78 -46.35
C GLY A 306 -2.14 22.31 -45.24
N VAL A 307 -0.94 22.80 -45.57
CA VAL A 307 0.02 23.38 -44.62
C VAL A 307 0.31 24.84 -45.01
N ASP A 308 0.25 25.76 -44.05
CA ASP A 308 0.75 27.13 -44.28
C ASP A 308 2.22 27.19 -43.83
N PRO A 309 3.20 27.19 -44.75
CA PRO A 309 4.59 27.10 -44.38
C PRO A 309 5.09 28.43 -43.77
N ALA A 310 5.94 28.34 -42.75
CA ALA A 310 6.70 29.50 -42.31
C ALA A 310 7.75 29.83 -43.38
N LEU A 311 7.65 31.01 -43.99
CA LEU A 311 8.62 31.48 -44.99
C LEU A 311 9.74 32.27 -44.32
N ALA A 312 10.98 31.80 -44.47
CA ALA A 312 12.16 32.55 -44.08
C ALA A 312 13.00 32.85 -45.33
N ILE A 313 13.15 34.15 -45.63
CA ILE A 313 14.03 34.62 -46.69
C ILE A 313 15.35 34.98 -46.02
N GLN A 314 16.44 34.31 -46.40
CA GLN A 314 17.76 34.70 -45.91
C GLN A 314 18.11 36.08 -46.49
N GLY A 315 18.05 37.10 -45.63
CA GLY A 315 18.48 38.45 -45.96
C GLY A 315 19.98 38.48 -46.24
N ARG A 316 20.38 39.32 -47.19
CA ARG A 316 21.78 39.55 -47.55
C ARG A 316 22.55 40.27 -46.44
#